data_AF-M2UQX3-F1
#
_entry.id   AF-M2UQX3-F1
#
_cell.length_a   1.000
_cell.length_b   1.000
_cell.length_c   1.000
_cell.angle_alpha   90.00
_cell.angle_beta   90.00
_cell.angle_gamma   90.00
#
_symmetry.space_group_name_H-M   'P 1'
#
loop_
_entity.id
_entity.type
_entity.pdbx_description
1 polymer ?
#
loop_
_entity_poly.entity_id
_entity_poly.type
_entity_poly.pdbx_seq_one_letter_code
_entity_poly.pdbx_strand_id
1 'polypeptide(L)'
;MPTLHQVTFESHDLSVLHRPDGVLLLDGPPLAQLLGYPDDLGALHAHCRIEGFVFGNQPRPTIWIDIRNAHRLVFHSQLPLAERLAHWLSHWLLPHFSKRSLPQVRRASVGGQHLRVLKWQGESWIALNGAMQLLGSLDQDLQKALGELRGTFR
;
A
#
# COMPACT_ATOMS: atom_id res chain seq x y z
N MET A 1 -4.13 -6.50 -5.10
CA MET A 1 -5.30 -5.71 -4.65
C MET A 1 -4.84 -4.68 -3.62
N PRO A 2 -5.48 -3.50 -3.51
CA PRO A 2 -5.17 -2.56 -2.45
C PRO A 2 -5.40 -3.18 -1.07
N THR A 3 -4.53 -2.86 -0.12
CA THR A 3 -4.58 -3.38 1.25
C THR A 3 -4.84 -2.25 2.21
N LEU A 4 -5.85 -2.42 3.07
CA LEU A 4 -6.17 -1.46 4.11
C LEU A 4 -5.32 -1.74 5.36
N HIS A 5 -4.66 -0.70 5.86
CA HIS A 5 -3.87 -0.75 7.08
C HIS A 5 -4.44 0.22 8.11
N GLN A 6 -4.40 -0.18 9.37
CA GLN A 6 -4.57 0.72 10.50
C GLN A 6 -3.17 1.06 11.04
N VAL A 7 -2.88 2.35 11.14
CA VAL A 7 -1.60 2.84 11.68
C VAL A 7 -1.89 3.89 12.75
N THR A 8 -1.17 3.80 13.86
CA THR A 8 -1.41 4.69 15.01
C THR A 8 -0.45 5.89 14.97
N PHE A 9 -1.01 7.08 15.15
CA PHE A 9 -0.30 8.34 15.36
C PHE A 9 -0.79 8.99 16.66
N GLU A 10 0.09 9.15 17.66
CA GLU A 10 -0.23 9.81 18.94
C GLU A 10 -1.59 9.37 19.53
N SER A 11 -1.82 8.05 19.60
CA SER A 11 -3.06 7.41 20.08
C SER A 11 -4.30 7.53 19.18
N HIS A 12 -4.15 8.03 17.95
CA HIS A 12 -5.20 8.07 16.93
C HIS A 12 -4.92 7.01 15.87
N ASP A 13 -5.91 6.18 15.58
CA ASP A 13 -5.82 5.20 14.51
C ASP A 13 -6.23 5.85 13.18
N LEU A 14 -5.30 5.81 12.22
CA LEU A 14 -5.49 6.32 10.88
C LEU A 14 -5.57 5.16 9.88
N SER A 15 -6.59 5.24 9.03
CA SER A 15 -6.76 4.30 7.94
C SER A 15 -5.89 4.69 6.75
N VAL A 16 -5.06 3.76 6.29
CA VAL A 16 -4.18 3.94 5.13
C VAL A 16 -4.42 2.83 4.11
N LEU A 17 -4.88 3.20 2.92
CA LEU A 17 -5.03 2.31 1.79
C LEU A 17 -3.72 2.26 1.00
N HIS A 18 -3.05 1.11 1.01
CA HIS A 18 -1.82 0.86 0.25
C HIS A 18 -2.14 0.15 -1.05
N ARG A 19 -1.89 0.83 -2.18
CA ARG A 19 -2.12 0.28 -3.51
C ARG A 19 -0.90 -0.51 -4.02
N PRO A 20 -1.10 -1.48 -4.94
CA PRO A 20 0.00 -2.29 -5.50
C PRO A 20 1.06 -1.47 -6.24
N ASP A 21 0.69 -0.32 -6.79
CA ASP A 21 1.59 0.64 -7.46
C ASP A 21 2.43 1.46 -6.47
N GLY A 22 2.30 1.22 -5.16
CA GLY A 22 3.02 1.93 -4.11
C GLY A 22 2.34 3.22 -3.65
N VAL A 23 1.20 3.60 -4.23
CA VAL A 23 0.46 4.79 -3.80
C VAL A 23 -0.16 4.53 -2.43
N LEU A 24 0.01 5.50 -1.54
CA LEU A 24 -0.67 5.55 -0.24
C LEU A 24 -1.78 6.57 -0.29
N LEU A 25 -2.94 6.16 0.22
CA LEU A 25 -4.08 7.02 0.38
C LEU A 25 -4.52 7.00 1.85
N LEU A 26 -4.86 8.16 2.39
CA LEU A 26 -5.35 8.34 3.75
C LEU A 26 -6.84 8.65 3.73
N ASP A 27 -7.55 8.23 4.77
CA ASP A 27 -8.97 8.58 4.93
C ASP A 27 -9.10 10.06 5.28
N GLY A 28 -9.68 10.83 4.35
CA GLY A 28 -9.68 12.30 4.38
C GLY A 28 -10.44 12.89 5.56
N PRO A 29 -11.73 12.55 5.77
CA PRO A 29 -12.53 13.16 6.83
C PRO A 29 -11.96 12.93 8.25
N PRO A 30 -11.56 11.69 8.65
CA PRO A 30 -10.90 11.49 9.94
C PRO A 30 -9.60 12.28 10.09
N LEU A 31 -8.82 12.42 9.01
CA LEU A 31 -7.59 13.22 9.03
C LEU A 31 -7.88 14.71 9.23
N ALA A 32 -8.93 15.24 8.60
CA ALA A 32 -9.36 16.63 8.79
C ALA A 32 -9.89 16.86 10.21
N GLN A 33 -10.66 15.93 10.77
CA GLN A 33 -11.12 15.99 12.16
C GLN A 33 -9.94 16.00 13.15
N LEU A 34 -8.94 15.12 12.93
CA LEU A 34 -7.70 15.10 13.72
C LEU A 34 -6.96 16.44 13.67
N LEU A 35 -6.99 17.11 12.52
CA LEU A 35 -6.38 18.44 12.31
C LEU A 35 -7.23 19.60 12.85
N GLY A 36 -8.35 19.31 13.52
CA GLY A 36 -9.18 20.31 14.19
C GLY A 36 -10.09 21.11 13.27
N TYR A 37 -10.32 20.65 12.04
CA TYR A 37 -11.26 21.31 11.15
C TYR A 37 -12.70 21.07 11.64
N PRO A 38 -13.51 22.14 11.82
CA PRO A 38 -14.89 22.01 12.29
C PRO A 38 -15.82 21.40 11.23
N ASP A 39 -15.51 21.63 9.95
CA ASP A 39 -16.15 21.02 8.78
C ASP A 39 -15.09 20.27 8.00
N ASP A 40 -15.10 18.94 8.11
CA ASP A 40 -14.12 18.06 7.49
C ASP A 40 -14.26 18.04 5.96
N LEU A 41 -15.47 17.92 5.43
CA LEU A 41 -15.73 17.98 3.99
C LEU A 41 -15.41 19.36 3.42
N GLY A 42 -15.76 20.44 4.13
CA GLY A 42 -15.39 21.80 3.77
C GLY A 42 -13.88 21.99 3.70
N ALA A 43 -13.13 21.46 4.68
CA ALA A 43 -11.67 21.51 4.70
C ALA A 43 -11.04 20.74 3.53
N LEU A 44 -11.56 19.54 3.22
CA LEU A 44 -11.14 18.78 2.04
C LEU A 44 -11.39 19.59 0.76
N HIS A 45 -12.57 20.19 0.61
CA HIS A 45 -12.89 20.99 -0.57
C HIS A 45 -12.01 22.25 -0.67
N ALA A 46 -11.70 22.92 0.44
CA ALA A 46 -10.95 24.17 0.46
C ALA A 46 -9.44 23.99 0.24
N HIS A 47 -8.86 22.88 0.72
CA HIS A 47 -7.40 22.74 0.80
C HIS A 47 -6.83 21.64 -0.11
N CYS A 48 -7.62 20.61 -0.46
CA CYS A 48 -7.17 19.53 -1.32
C CYS A 48 -7.35 19.85 -2.81
N ARG A 49 -6.60 19.16 -3.65
CA ARG A 49 -6.76 19.21 -5.11
C ARG A 49 -7.49 17.99 -5.62
N ILE A 50 -8.30 18.18 -6.65
CA ILE A 50 -9.19 17.15 -7.20
C ILE A 50 -8.43 15.89 -7.67
N GLU A 51 -7.21 16.06 -8.20
CA GLU A 51 -6.40 14.96 -8.74
C GLU A 51 -5.87 14.01 -7.65
N GLY A 52 -5.87 14.46 -6.38
CA GLY A 52 -5.43 13.65 -5.26
C GLY A 52 -6.57 12.92 -4.54
N PHE A 53 -7.81 13.00 -5.03
CA PHE A 53 -8.94 12.25 -4.46
C PHE A 53 -9.11 10.88 -5.12
N VAL A 54 -9.43 9.89 -4.30
CA VAL A 54 -9.86 8.57 -4.75
C VAL A 54 -11.10 8.18 -3.95
N PHE A 55 -12.20 7.92 -4.62
CA PHE A 55 -13.43 7.52 -3.96
C PHE A 55 -13.45 6.00 -3.82
N GLY A 56 -13.45 5.54 -2.56
CA GLY A 56 -13.60 4.12 -2.25
C GLY A 56 -15.01 3.67 -2.57
N ASN A 57 -15.15 2.54 -3.26
CA ASN A 57 -16.44 1.88 -3.43
C ASN A 57 -16.76 1.04 -2.18
N GLN A 58 -18.06 0.91 -1.91
CA GLN A 58 -18.78 0.12 -0.90
C GLN A 58 -17.98 -0.85 0.00
N PRO A 59 -18.34 -0.98 1.30
CA PRO A 59 -19.66 -0.66 1.88
C PRO A 59 -19.81 0.74 2.46
N ARG A 60 -18.74 1.51 2.63
CA ARG A 60 -18.81 2.94 3.00
C ARG A 60 -18.06 3.77 1.96
N PRO A 61 -18.72 4.75 1.30
CA PRO A 61 -18.02 5.67 0.42
C PRO A 61 -16.98 6.42 1.25
N THR A 62 -15.72 6.05 1.04
CA THR A 62 -14.59 6.62 1.78
C THR A 62 -13.89 7.61 0.85
N ILE A 63 -13.65 8.82 1.35
CA ILE A 63 -12.96 9.86 0.58
C ILE A 63 -11.48 9.70 0.87
N TRP A 64 -10.81 8.92 0.04
CA TRP A 64 -9.37 8.75 0.15
C TRP A 64 -8.65 9.94 -0.48
N ILE A 65 -7.58 10.39 0.17
CA ILE A 65 -6.72 11.44 -0.33
C ILE A 65 -5.27 10.95 -0.42
N ASP A 66 -4.56 11.37 -1.46
CA ASP A 66 -3.14 11.06 -1.60
C ASP A 66 -2.28 11.82 -0.57
N ILE A 67 -1.01 11.43 -0.48
CA ILE A 67 -0.07 12.05 0.46
C ILE A 67 0.08 13.57 0.24
N ARG A 68 -0.07 14.06 -1.00
CA ARG A 68 0.06 15.49 -1.32
C ARG A 68 -1.11 16.27 -0.74
N ASN A 69 -2.32 15.74 -0.85
CA ASN A 69 -3.51 16.30 -0.24
C ASN A 69 -3.48 16.22 1.29
N ALA A 70 -2.97 15.12 1.86
CA ALA A 70 -2.74 15.04 3.31
C ALA A 70 -1.79 16.15 3.78
N HIS A 71 -0.66 16.37 3.10
CA HIS A 71 0.24 17.49 3.42
C HIS A 71 -0.42 18.87 3.26
N ARG A 72 -1.32 19.05 2.28
CA ARG A 72 -2.07 20.30 2.13
C ARG A 72 -2.99 20.59 3.31
N LEU A 73 -3.73 19.58 3.79
CA LEU A 73 -4.54 19.74 5.00
C LEU A 73 -3.66 20.07 6.21
N VAL A 74 -2.57 19.32 6.39
CA VAL A 74 -1.65 19.55 7.49
C VAL A 74 -1.09 20.98 7.47
N PHE A 75 -0.69 21.47 6.29
CA PHE A 75 -0.13 22.82 6.12
C PHE A 75 -1.10 23.94 6.49
N HIS A 76 -2.41 23.76 6.27
CA HIS A 76 -3.41 24.78 6.55
C HIS A 76 -4.05 24.63 7.94
N SER A 77 -3.68 23.61 8.72
CA SER A 77 -4.18 23.45 10.08
C SER A 77 -3.49 24.43 11.02
N GLN A 78 -4.24 24.97 11.98
CA GLN A 78 -3.72 25.86 13.01
C GLN A 78 -3.30 25.12 14.28
N LEU A 79 -3.46 23.80 14.33
CA LEU A 79 -3.16 23.04 15.54
C LEU A 79 -1.66 22.68 15.62
N PRO A 80 -1.04 22.74 16.82
CA PRO A 80 0.34 22.32 17.01
C PRO A 80 0.63 20.86 16.64
N LEU A 81 -0.38 19.99 16.60
CA LEU A 81 -0.19 18.59 16.17
C LEU A 81 0.13 18.49 14.66
N ALA A 82 -0.21 19.49 13.86
CA ALA A 82 -0.05 19.46 12.41
C ALA A 82 1.42 19.27 12.03
N GLU A 83 2.33 19.98 12.67
CA GLU A 83 3.77 19.82 12.43
C GLU A 83 4.26 18.41 12.76
N ARG A 84 3.79 17.83 13.87
CA ARG A 84 4.15 16.47 14.27
C ARG A 84 3.58 15.43 13.31
N LEU A 85 2.36 15.65 12.83
CA LEU A 85 1.74 14.81 11.83
C LEU A 85 2.48 14.91 10.48
N ALA A 86 2.86 16.10 10.03
CA ALA A 86 3.71 16.27 8.83
C ALA A 86 5.04 15.54 8.96
N HIS A 87 5.68 15.65 10.13
CA HIS A 87 6.92 14.94 10.42
C HIS A 87 6.70 13.42 10.37
N TRP A 88 5.66 12.92 11.03
CA TRP A 88 5.32 11.50 11.03
C TRP A 88 4.99 10.95 9.64
N LEU A 89 4.21 11.69 8.84
CA LEU A 89 3.90 11.34 7.45
C LEU A 89 5.20 11.15 6.63
N SER A 90 6.12 12.11 6.76
CA SER A 90 7.34 12.16 5.96
C SER A 90 8.42 11.18 6.42
N HIS A 91 8.61 11.04 7.73
CA HIS A 91 9.75 10.33 8.32
C HIS A 91 9.40 8.96 8.85
N TRP A 92 8.12 8.66 9.05
CA TRP A 92 7.67 7.34 9.50
C TRP A 92 6.78 6.66 8.46
N LEU A 93 5.66 7.27 8.07
CA LEU A 93 4.65 6.61 7.24
C LEU A 93 5.19 6.25 5.85
N LEU A 94 5.72 7.23 5.12
CA LEU A 94 6.27 7.00 3.78
C LEU A 94 7.41 5.96 3.79
N PRO A 95 8.45 6.07 4.66
CA PRO A 95 9.47 5.04 4.77
C PRO A 95 8.92 3.65 5.13
N HIS A 96 7.93 3.56 6.01
CA HIS A 96 7.33 2.29 6.45
C HIS A 96 6.73 1.51 5.27
N PHE A 97 6.02 2.20 4.38
CA PHE A 97 5.35 1.58 3.24
C PHE A 97 6.21 1.48 1.98
N SER A 98 7.23 2.33 1.83
CA SER A 98 8.20 2.21 0.73
C SER A 98 8.87 0.83 0.74
N LYS A 99 9.30 0.34 1.92
CA LYS A 99 9.90 -0.98 2.10
C LYS A 99 8.95 -2.13 1.71
N ARG A 100 7.65 -1.94 1.93
CA ARG A 100 6.60 -2.93 1.58
C ARG A 100 6.28 -2.93 0.08
N SER A 101 6.61 -1.86 -0.61
CA SER A 101 6.39 -1.70 -2.06
C SER A 101 7.57 -2.21 -2.89
N LEU A 102 8.69 -2.54 -2.23
CA LEU A 102 9.86 -3.10 -2.91
C LEU A 102 9.60 -4.53 -3.39
N PRO A 103 10.12 -4.90 -4.57
CA PRO A 103 10.08 -6.28 -5.02
C PRO A 103 10.79 -7.20 -4.02
N GLN A 104 10.13 -8.28 -3.62
CA GLN A 104 10.68 -9.26 -2.69
C GLN A 104 11.25 -10.45 -3.46
N VAL A 105 12.53 -10.76 -3.27
CA VAL A 105 13.14 -11.96 -3.86
C VAL A 105 13.13 -13.08 -2.83
N ARG A 106 12.53 -14.22 -3.17
CA ARG A 106 12.56 -15.45 -2.37
C ARG A 106 13.15 -16.59 -3.18
N ARG A 107 13.68 -17.60 -2.49
CA ARG A 107 14.05 -18.88 -3.11
C ARG A 107 12.90 -19.85 -2.91
N ALA A 108 12.42 -20.46 -3.99
CA ALA A 108 11.45 -21.55 -3.95
C ALA A 108 12.15 -22.83 -4.42
N SER A 109 11.86 -23.95 -3.76
CA SER A 109 12.30 -25.27 -4.21
C SER A 109 11.16 -25.91 -4.98
N VAL A 110 11.40 -26.27 -6.23
CA VAL A 110 10.39 -26.75 -7.16
C VAL A 110 10.97 -27.94 -7.91
N GLY A 111 10.41 -29.14 -7.76
CA GLY A 111 10.95 -30.35 -8.41
C GLY A 111 12.42 -30.61 -8.10
N GLY A 112 12.89 -30.26 -6.90
CA GLY A 112 14.31 -30.37 -6.50
C GLY A 112 15.22 -29.23 -7.01
N GLN A 113 14.72 -28.28 -7.80
CA GLN A 113 15.46 -27.12 -8.27
C GLN A 113 15.19 -25.87 -7.44
N HIS A 114 16.22 -25.05 -7.23
CA HIS A 114 16.08 -23.78 -6.50
C HIS A 114 15.89 -22.60 -7.45
N LEU A 115 14.69 -22.03 -7.44
CA LEU A 115 14.33 -20.89 -8.27
C LEU A 115 14.34 -19.61 -7.46
N ARG A 116 14.83 -18.52 -8.06
CA ARG A 116 14.60 -17.17 -7.56
C ARG A 116 13.25 -16.69 -8.05
N VAL A 117 12.33 -16.48 -7.11
CA VAL A 117 11.00 -15.95 -7.34
C VAL A 117 10.98 -14.50 -6.87
N LEU A 118 10.65 -13.59 -7.77
CA LEU A 118 10.41 -12.19 -7.48
C LEU A 118 8.92 -11.99 -7.25
N LYS A 119 8.54 -11.52 -6.07
CA LYS A 119 7.17 -11.13 -5.76
C LYS A 119 7.05 -9.62 -5.81
N TRP A 120 6.18 -9.11 -6.69
CA TRP A 120 5.96 -7.68 -6.83
C TRP A 120 4.53 -7.40 -7.28
N GLN A 121 3.90 -6.38 -6.68
CA GLN A 121 2.51 -5.97 -6.95
C GLN A 121 1.43 -7.08 -6.86
N GLY A 122 1.70 -8.15 -6.10
CA GLY A 122 0.78 -9.29 -6.00
C GLY A 122 1.00 -10.36 -7.06
N GLU A 123 1.96 -10.16 -7.96
CA GLU A 123 2.37 -11.11 -8.98
C GLU A 123 3.69 -11.79 -8.58
N SER A 124 3.88 -13.00 -9.09
CA SER A 124 5.11 -13.77 -8.90
C SER A 124 5.78 -13.98 -10.25
N TRP A 125 7.04 -13.59 -10.31
CA TRP A 125 7.87 -13.63 -11.49
C TRP A 125 9.03 -14.58 -11.25
N ILE A 126 9.41 -15.34 -12.27
CA ILE A 126 10.64 -16.12 -12.28
C ILE A 126 11.48 -15.68 -13.47
N ALA A 127 12.80 -15.81 -13.35
CA ALA A 127 13.68 -15.52 -14.46
C ALA A 127 13.44 -16.50 -15.61
N LEU A 128 13.56 -16.04 -16.86
CA LEU A 128 13.30 -16.84 -18.07
C LEU A 128 14.13 -18.13 -18.09
N ASN A 129 15.39 -18.07 -17.66
CA ASN A 129 16.24 -19.26 -17.55
C ASN A 129 15.68 -20.31 -16.57
N GLY A 130 15.15 -19.88 -15.42
CA GLY A 130 14.47 -20.75 -14.46
C GLY A 130 13.16 -21.31 -15.01
N ALA A 131 12.41 -20.52 -15.78
CA ALA A 131 11.23 -20.99 -16.48
C ALA A 131 11.58 -22.05 -17.54
N MET A 132 12.65 -21.85 -18.31
CA MET A 132 13.14 -22.81 -19.30
C MET A 132 13.63 -24.12 -18.64
N GLN A 133 14.26 -24.04 -17.47
CA GLN A 133 14.64 -25.22 -16.69
C GLN A 133 13.44 -26.03 -16.23
N LEU A 134 12.37 -25.36 -15.79
CA LEU A 134 11.10 -25.98 -15.42
C LEU A 134 10.36 -26.59 -16.63
N LEU A 135 10.32 -25.89 -17.75
CA LEU A 135 9.65 -26.35 -18.97
C LEU A 135 10.43 -27.50 -19.64
N GLY A 136 11.75 -27.56 -19.46
CA GLY A 136 12.58 -28.68 -19.90
C GLY A 136 12.35 -29.97 -19.10
N SER A 137 11.82 -29.87 -17.87
CA SER A 137 11.31 -31.02 -17.10
C SER A 137 9.82 -31.19 -17.37
N LEU A 138 9.48 -31.76 -18.53
CA LEU A 138 8.10 -32.13 -18.87
C LEU A 138 7.67 -33.34 -18.03
N ASP A 139 7.08 -33.10 -16.86
CA ASP A 139 6.12 -34.02 -16.24
C ASP A 139 5.31 -33.34 -15.13
N GLN A 140 4.33 -34.06 -14.55
CA GLN A 140 3.38 -33.65 -13.48
C GLN A 140 3.94 -32.72 -12.38
N ASP A 141 5.25 -32.75 -12.15
CA ASP A 141 5.99 -31.84 -11.28
C ASP A 141 5.83 -30.37 -11.64
N LEU A 142 5.63 -29.99 -12.91
CA LEU A 142 5.36 -28.60 -13.32
C LEU A 142 4.00 -28.11 -12.80
N GLN A 143 2.97 -28.96 -12.79
CA GLN A 143 1.66 -28.56 -12.27
C GLN A 143 1.69 -28.45 -10.75
N LYS A 144 2.40 -29.37 -10.08
CA LYS A 144 2.62 -29.31 -8.63
C LYS A 144 3.47 -28.09 -8.24
N ALA A 145 4.51 -27.79 -9.00
CA ALA A 145 5.35 -26.60 -8.91
C ALA A 145 4.55 -25.29 -8.98
N LEU A 146 3.73 -25.15 -10.03
CA LEU A 146 2.86 -23.99 -10.22
C LEU A 146 1.78 -23.93 -9.13
N GLY A 147 1.33 -25.09 -8.62
CA GLY A 147 0.45 -25.22 -7.46
C GLY A 147 1.10 -24.76 -6.16
N GLU A 148 2.33 -25.15 -5.86
CA GLU A 148 3.08 -24.73 -4.67
C GLU A 148 3.40 -23.23 -4.67
N LEU A 149 3.75 -22.69 -5.84
CA LEU A 149 3.90 -21.26 -6.05
C LEU A 149 2.59 -20.49 -5.89
N ARG A 150 1.42 -21.11 -6.13
CA ARG A 150 0.10 -20.50 -5.89
C ARG A 150 -0.43 -20.73 -4.47
N GLY A 151 -0.09 -21.86 -3.85
CA GLY A 151 -0.68 -22.39 -2.62
C GLY A 151 0.02 -21.96 -1.33
N THR A 152 1.25 -21.44 -1.38
CA THR A 152 1.94 -20.84 -0.21
C THR A 152 1.41 -19.46 0.17
N PHE A 153 0.18 -19.14 -0.25
CA PHE A 153 -0.47 -17.86 -0.04
C PHE A 153 -1.85 -18.05 0.60
N ARG A 154 -1.85 -18.35 1.90
CA ARG A 154 -2.85 -17.88 2.85
C ARG A 154 -2.12 -17.13 3.97
#